data_AF-A0A1M4LBS9-F1
#
_entry.id   AF-A0A1M4LBS9-F1
#
_cell.length_a   1.000
_cell.length_b   1.000
_cell.length_c   1.000
_cell.angle_alpha   90.00
_cell.angle_beta   90.00
_cell.angle_gamma   90.00
#
_symmetry.space_group_name_H-M   'P 1'
#
loop_
_entity.id
_entity.type
_entity.pdbx_description
1 polymer ?
#
loop_
_entity_poly.entity_id
_entity_poly.type
_entity_poly.pdbx_seq_one_letter_code
_entity_poly.pdbx_strand_id
1 'polypeptide(L)'
;MTEPVDTQIHGLAGSNFSAGHEQGLDSREVALKVEDRFPELAKHQVYAPGSTRALLVQMLNECVLTGQFLETAKARRENFAERLQLSPAYLWYFRDIFASYNAIFPRLVRTPADDIADEVIRRFPNLARHQAYPAGSTRSRLVKMLNECMLEGRFPRSTNELMINRQYFARKLNLSRGGLRDYKYIFASYEELLEDVEPRQTLVRPMFGANP
;
A
#
# COMPACT_ATOMS: atom_id res chain seq x y z
N MET A 1 -11.04 36.33 -20.36
CA MET A 1 -9.99 35.35 -20.02
C MET A 1 -10.03 34.29 -21.10
N THR A 2 -9.07 34.34 -22.01
CA THR A 2 -9.07 33.59 -23.27
C THR A 2 -8.33 32.28 -23.06
N GLU A 3 -8.98 31.14 -23.35
CA GLU A 3 -8.33 29.82 -23.23
C GLU A 3 -7.19 29.68 -24.25
N PRO A 4 -6.05 29.07 -23.88
CA PRO A 4 -5.00 28.76 -24.84
C PRO A 4 -5.45 27.59 -25.74
N VAL A 5 -5.27 27.79 -27.05
CA VAL A 5 -5.59 26.82 -28.10
C VAL A 5 -4.73 25.57 -27.94
N ASP A 6 -5.36 24.39 -27.92
CA ASP A 6 -4.70 23.09 -27.87
C ASP A 6 -3.84 22.87 -29.13
N THR A 7 -2.52 22.82 -28.94
CA THR A 7 -1.59 22.46 -30.01
C THR A 7 -1.59 20.94 -30.20
N GLN A 8 -2.13 20.47 -31.32
CA GLN A 8 -1.97 19.08 -31.75
C GLN A 8 -0.48 18.80 -32.04
N ILE A 9 0.09 17.80 -31.36
CA ILE A 9 1.42 17.27 -31.69
C ILE A 9 1.24 16.16 -32.72
N HIS A 10 1.66 16.43 -33.96
CA HIS A 10 1.75 15.42 -35.02
C HIS A 10 2.95 14.49 -34.81
N GLY A 11 2.76 13.23 -35.18
CA GLY A 11 3.59 12.09 -34.77
C GLY A 11 4.96 11.97 -35.44
N LEU A 12 5.76 11.08 -34.86
CA LEU A 12 6.86 10.40 -35.54
C LEU A 12 6.81 8.91 -35.23
N ALA A 13 6.96 8.15 -36.30
CA ALA A 13 6.84 6.70 -36.39
C ALA A 13 8.13 5.98 -35.98
N GLY A 14 7.94 4.75 -35.51
CA GLY A 14 8.78 3.61 -35.85
C GLY A 14 9.96 3.32 -34.93
N SER A 15 9.87 2.21 -34.20
CA SER A 15 10.98 1.25 -34.02
C SER A 15 10.44 -0.06 -33.45
N ASN A 16 10.67 -1.14 -34.21
CA ASN A 16 10.31 -2.52 -33.90
C ASN A 16 10.99 -3.03 -32.64
N PHE A 17 10.26 -3.72 -31.76
CA PHE A 17 10.84 -4.66 -30.80
C PHE A 17 10.18 -6.03 -30.92
N SER A 18 11.03 -7.02 -31.18
CA SER A 18 10.70 -8.41 -31.47
C SER A 18 10.10 -9.15 -30.27
N ALA A 19 9.30 -10.15 -30.64
CA ALA A 19 8.65 -11.15 -29.82
C ALA A 19 9.57 -11.84 -28.80
N GLY A 20 9.03 -12.04 -27.59
CA GLY A 20 9.60 -12.90 -26.57
C GLY A 20 8.56 -13.27 -25.52
N HIS A 21 8.21 -14.56 -25.50
CA HIS A 21 7.59 -15.30 -24.40
C HIS A 21 6.13 -14.99 -24.02
N GLU A 22 5.21 -15.68 -24.68
CA GLU A 22 3.91 -16.03 -24.08
C GLU A 22 4.13 -17.10 -23.00
N GLN A 23 4.12 -16.70 -21.74
CA GLN A 23 3.74 -17.58 -20.64
C GLN A 23 2.41 -17.07 -20.07
N GLY A 24 1.37 -17.87 -20.32
CA GLY A 24 0.05 -17.68 -19.74
C GLY A 24 0.11 -17.77 -18.22
N LEU A 25 -0.18 -16.65 -17.57
CA LEU A 25 -0.71 -16.59 -16.23
C LEU A 25 -2.04 -15.84 -16.33
N ASP A 26 -3.10 -16.60 -16.07
CA ASP A 26 -4.50 -16.19 -15.93
C ASP A 26 -4.63 -15.01 -14.96
N SER A 27 -4.37 -13.81 -15.48
CA SER A 27 -4.43 -12.54 -14.75
C SER A 27 -5.81 -11.95 -14.98
N ARG A 28 -6.82 -12.56 -14.35
CA ARG A 28 -8.07 -11.87 -13.99
C ARG A 28 -7.82 -10.87 -12.85
N GLU A 29 -6.73 -10.10 -12.96
CA GLU A 29 -6.57 -8.87 -12.22
C GLU A 29 -7.52 -7.89 -12.89
N VAL A 30 -8.71 -7.74 -12.31
CA VAL A 30 -9.62 -6.66 -12.70
C VAL A 30 -8.77 -5.40 -12.59
N ALA A 31 -8.42 -4.79 -13.74
CA ALA A 31 -7.68 -3.54 -13.78
C ALA A 31 -8.53 -2.50 -13.05
N LEU A 32 -8.32 -2.38 -11.75
CA LEU A 32 -9.01 -1.44 -10.88
C LEU A 32 -8.73 -0.06 -11.45
N LYS A 33 -9.78 0.59 -11.92
CA LYS A 33 -9.63 1.93 -12.47
C LYS A 33 -9.25 2.87 -11.33
N VAL A 34 -8.41 3.85 -11.62
CA VAL A 34 -7.90 4.76 -10.57
C VAL A 34 -9.07 5.48 -9.88
N GLU A 35 -10.12 5.81 -10.61
CA GLU A 35 -11.35 6.42 -10.11
C GLU A 35 -12.19 5.51 -9.20
N ASP A 36 -12.08 4.18 -9.32
CA ASP A 36 -12.76 3.25 -8.40
C ASP A 36 -12.11 3.31 -7.01
N ARG A 37 -10.77 3.54 -6.98
CA ARG A 37 -9.99 3.68 -5.74
C ARG A 37 -10.01 5.10 -5.19
N PHE A 38 -10.07 6.11 -6.07
CA PHE A 38 -10.06 7.52 -5.71
C PHE A 38 -11.14 8.29 -6.49
N PRO A 39 -12.40 8.25 -6.01
CA PRO A 39 -13.54 8.89 -6.69
C PRO A 39 -13.33 10.39 -6.95
N GLU A 40 -12.53 11.08 -6.12
CA GLU A 40 -12.17 12.49 -6.31
C GLU A 40 -11.40 12.77 -7.61
N LEU A 41 -10.80 11.74 -8.23
CA LEU A 41 -10.09 11.85 -9.50
C LEU A 41 -10.98 11.66 -10.74
N ALA A 42 -12.25 11.27 -10.58
CA ALA A 42 -13.16 11.00 -11.69
C ALA A 42 -13.27 12.20 -12.66
N LYS A 43 -13.27 13.42 -12.11
CA LYS A 43 -13.32 14.68 -12.90
C LYS A 43 -12.12 14.89 -13.83
N HIS A 44 -11.01 14.18 -13.59
CA HIS A 44 -9.80 14.25 -14.40
C HIS A 44 -9.68 13.09 -15.40
N GLN A 45 -10.59 12.12 -15.38
CA GLN A 45 -10.51 10.97 -16.31
C GLN A 45 -11.14 11.25 -17.68
N VAL A 46 -11.75 12.42 -17.86
CA VAL A 46 -12.47 12.79 -19.09
C VAL A 46 -11.76 13.99 -19.73
N TYR A 47 -10.73 13.70 -20.52
CA TYR A 47 -10.06 14.68 -21.37
C TYR A 47 -10.00 14.17 -22.81
N ALA A 48 -9.91 15.10 -23.78
CA ALA A 48 -9.80 14.73 -25.19
C ALA A 48 -8.58 13.82 -25.41
N PRO A 49 -8.73 12.66 -26.07
CA PRO A 49 -7.62 11.75 -26.36
C PRO A 49 -6.49 12.47 -27.09
N GLY A 50 -5.24 12.25 -26.65
CA GLY A 50 -4.06 12.91 -27.21
C GLY A 50 -3.82 14.35 -26.76
N SER A 51 -4.73 14.95 -25.99
CA SER A 51 -4.48 16.26 -25.36
C SER A 51 -3.38 16.16 -24.30
N THR A 52 -2.67 17.25 -24.05
CA THR A 52 -1.67 17.33 -22.98
C THR A 52 -2.26 16.96 -21.62
N ARG A 53 -3.53 17.32 -21.35
CA ARG A 53 -4.23 16.94 -20.12
C ARG A 53 -4.43 15.44 -20.00
N ALA A 54 -4.87 14.80 -21.09
CA ALA A 54 -5.06 13.35 -21.11
C ALA A 54 -3.74 12.60 -20.89
N LEU A 55 -2.65 13.05 -21.55
CA LEU A 55 -1.32 12.47 -21.36
C LEU A 55 -0.80 12.66 -19.93
N LEU A 56 -0.93 13.86 -19.37
CA LEU A 56 -0.55 14.14 -17.99
C LEU A 56 -1.30 13.23 -16.99
N VAL A 57 -2.62 13.10 -17.16
CA VAL A 57 -3.45 12.24 -16.31
C VAL A 57 -3.05 10.77 -16.44
N GLN A 58 -2.78 10.29 -17.65
CA GLN A 58 -2.32 8.93 -17.88
C GLN A 58 -1.02 8.63 -17.11
N MET A 59 -0.05 9.55 -17.16
CA MET A 59 1.21 9.40 -16.45
C MET A 59 1.04 9.48 -14.92
N LEU A 60 0.13 10.35 -14.45
CA LEU A 60 -0.19 10.43 -13.03
C LEU A 60 -0.90 9.15 -12.56
N ASN A 61 -1.82 8.60 -13.34
CA ASN A 61 -2.46 7.31 -13.08
C ASN A 61 -1.44 6.16 -13.03
N GLU A 62 -0.45 6.15 -13.92
CA GLU A 62 0.68 5.21 -13.88
C GLU A 62 1.43 5.31 -12.54
N CYS A 63 1.74 6.51 -12.05
CA CYS A 63 2.33 6.71 -10.73
C CYS A 63 1.44 6.21 -9.58
N VAL A 64 0.11 6.37 -9.70
CA VAL A 64 -0.85 5.86 -8.72
C VAL A 64 -0.86 4.32 -8.68
N LEU A 65 -0.88 3.69 -9.85
CA LEU A 65 -0.95 2.23 -9.98
C LEU A 65 0.37 1.55 -9.59
N THR A 66 1.51 2.13 -9.95
CA THR A 66 2.84 1.59 -9.64
C THR A 66 3.33 1.93 -8.24
N GLY A 67 2.73 2.94 -7.59
CA GLY A 67 3.23 3.50 -6.33
C GLY A 67 4.58 4.21 -6.47
N GLN A 68 5.08 4.39 -7.68
CA GLN A 68 6.34 5.07 -7.95
C GLN A 68 6.06 6.55 -8.21
N PHE A 69 6.40 7.40 -7.24
CA PHE A 69 6.32 8.84 -7.39
C PHE A 69 7.49 9.53 -6.69
N LEU A 70 7.96 10.61 -7.31
CA LEU A 70 8.97 11.49 -6.70
C LEU A 70 8.35 12.17 -5.47
N GLU A 71 9.12 12.30 -4.39
CA GLU A 71 8.60 12.75 -3.09
C GLU A 71 8.03 14.18 -3.11
N THR A 72 8.63 15.08 -3.88
CA THR A 72 8.24 16.50 -3.87
C THR A 72 7.36 16.88 -5.07
N ALA A 73 6.37 17.75 -4.83
CA ALA A 73 5.51 18.29 -5.89
C ALA A 73 6.28 19.10 -6.95
N LYS A 74 7.44 19.65 -6.58
CA LYS A 74 8.35 20.33 -7.51
C LYS A 74 9.01 19.31 -8.44
N ALA A 75 9.66 18.28 -7.89
CA ALA A 75 10.33 17.24 -8.67
C ALA A 75 9.35 16.50 -9.59
N ARG A 76 8.13 16.22 -9.11
CA ARG A 76 7.05 15.65 -9.95
C ARG A 76 6.77 16.52 -11.17
N ARG A 77 6.54 17.83 -10.98
CA ARG A 77 6.28 18.75 -12.09
C ARG A 77 7.45 18.82 -13.07
N GLU A 78 8.68 18.89 -12.58
CA GLU A 78 9.86 18.93 -13.44
C GLU A 78 10.00 17.65 -14.28
N ASN A 79 9.78 16.48 -13.68
CA ASN A 79 9.82 15.20 -14.38
C ASN A 79 8.71 15.06 -15.44
N PHE A 80 7.48 15.46 -15.12
CA PHE A 80 6.39 15.42 -16.11
C PHE A 80 6.60 16.45 -17.23
N ALA A 81 7.21 17.59 -16.94
CA ALA A 81 7.53 18.59 -17.96
C ALA A 81 8.53 18.03 -18.98
N GLU A 82 9.58 17.37 -18.49
CA GLU A 82 10.57 16.68 -19.33
C GLU A 82 9.92 15.59 -20.20
N ARG A 83 9.15 14.69 -19.58
CA ARG A 83 8.49 13.58 -20.30
C ARG A 83 7.47 14.08 -21.34
N LEU A 84 6.77 15.18 -21.08
CA LEU A 84 5.83 15.80 -22.02
C LEU A 84 6.51 16.73 -23.03
N GLN A 85 7.83 16.95 -22.90
CA GLN A 85 8.59 17.92 -23.72
C GLN A 85 8.02 19.35 -23.62
N LEU A 86 7.61 19.74 -22.42
CA LEU A 86 7.04 21.05 -22.11
C LEU A 86 7.92 21.80 -21.12
N SER A 87 7.75 23.12 -21.03
CA SER A 87 8.39 23.88 -19.97
C SER A 87 7.69 23.62 -18.62
N PRO A 88 8.42 23.56 -17.49
CA PRO A 88 7.80 23.46 -16.17
C PRO A 88 6.81 24.58 -15.88
N ALA A 89 7.02 25.77 -16.48
CA ALA A 89 6.12 26.90 -16.39
C ALA A 89 4.75 26.61 -17.03
N TYR A 90 4.73 25.88 -18.15
CA TYR A 90 3.51 25.51 -18.85
C TYR A 90 2.62 24.58 -18.00
N LEU A 91 3.22 23.73 -17.16
CA LEU A 91 2.46 22.85 -16.28
C LEU A 91 1.66 23.58 -15.18
N TRP A 92 1.90 24.87 -14.96
CA TRP A 92 1.04 25.67 -14.07
C TRP A 92 -0.39 25.80 -14.57
N TYR A 93 -0.64 25.65 -15.88
CA TYR A 93 -2.00 25.61 -16.42
C TYR A 93 -2.80 24.37 -15.97
N PHE A 94 -2.11 23.33 -15.48
CA PHE A 94 -2.69 22.09 -14.99
C PHE A 94 -2.61 21.97 -13.45
N ARG A 95 -2.52 23.10 -12.75
CA ARG A 95 -2.39 23.15 -11.28
C ARG A 95 -3.52 22.43 -10.55
N ASP A 96 -4.72 22.40 -11.13
CA ASP A 96 -5.90 21.73 -10.60
C ASP A 96 -5.74 20.20 -10.63
N ILE A 97 -5.24 19.65 -11.74
CA ILE A 97 -4.89 18.23 -11.86
C ILE A 97 -3.84 17.89 -10.80
N PHE A 98 -2.74 18.65 -10.77
CA PHE A 98 -1.69 18.43 -9.78
C PHE A 98 -2.19 18.54 -8.35
N ALA A 99 -3.11 19.46 -8.03
CA ALA A 99 -3.67 19.58 -6.69
C ALA A 99 -4.45 18.33 -6.28
N SER A 100 -5.32 17.80 -7.15
CA SER A 100 -6.08 16.57 -6.87
C SER A 100 -5.16 15.37 -6.65
N TYR A 101 -4.16 15.18 -7.52
CA TYR A 101 -3.20 14.07 -7.36
C TYR A 101 -2.26 14.25 -6.16
N ASN A 102 -1.82 15.48 -5.86
CA ASN A 102 -1.00 15.76 -4.69
C ASN A 102 -1.75 15.54 -3.37
N ALA A 103 -3.08 15.66 -3.35
CA ALA A 103 -3.90 15.33 -2.18
C ALA A 103 -3.93 13.83 -1.88
N ILE A 104 -3.80 12.98 -2.92
CA ILE A 104 -3.80 11.52 -2.76
C ILE A 104 -2.40 10.93 -2.62
N PHE A 105 -1.33 11.56 -3.14
CA PHE A 105 0.03 10.99 -3.05
C PHE A 105 0.48 10.63 -1.63
N PRO A 106 0.19 11.44 -0.58
CA PRO A 106 0.47 11.04 0.81
C PRO A 106 -0.30 9.77 1.24
N ARG A 107 -1.49 9.55 0.68
CA ARG A 107 -2.29 8.32 0.87
C ARG A 107 -1.81 7.18 -0.01
N LEU A 108 -1.04 7.43 -1.07
CA LEU A 108 -0.45 6.40 -1.93
C LEU A 108 0.84 5.81 -1.36
N VAL A 109 1.48 6.50 -0.41
CA VAL A 109 2.51 5.90 0.46
C VAL A 109 1.89 4.81 1.37
N ARG A 110 0.54 4.71 1.45
CA ARG A 110 -0.12 3.62 2.15
C ARG A 110 0.20 2.30 1.46
N THR A 111 1.01 1.54 2.15
CA THR A 111 1.27 0.14 1.86
C THR A 111 0.03 -0.68 2.22
N PRO A 112 -0.12 -1.91 1.70
CA PRO A 112 -1.12 -2.84 2.21
C PRO A 112 -1.04 -3.00 3.74
N ALA A 113 0.13 -2.82 4.34
CA ALA A 113 0.28 -2.85 5.80
C ALA A 113 -0.41 -1.68 6.50
N ASP A 114 -0.54 -0.51 5.85
CA ASP A 114 -1.26 0.65 6.40
C ASP A 114 -2.78 0.45 6.32
N ASP A 115 -3.28 -0.17 5.25
CA ASP A 115 -4.71 -0.55 5.15
C ASP A 115 -5.08 -1.59 6.22
N ILE A 116 -4.19 -2.55 6.47
CA ILE A 116 -4.31 -3.52 7.56
C ILE A 116 -4.29 -2.82 8.91
N ALA A 117 -3.38 -1.87 9.13
CA ALA A 117 -3.28 -1.13 10.39
C ALA A 117 -4.55 -0.30 10.66
N ASP A 118 -5.11 0.35 9.64
CA ASP A 118 -6.36 1.11 9.74
C ASP A 118 -7.54 0.19 10.08
N GLU A 119 -7.65 -0.98 9.44
CA GLU A 119 -8.70 -1.96 9.75
C GLU A 119 -8.55 -2.51 11.17
N VAL A 120 -7.32 -2.80 11.61
CA VAL A 120 -7.05 -3.22 12.99
C VAL A 120 -7.42 -2.13 13.99
N ILE A 121 -7.12 -0.85 13.72
CA ILE A 121 -7.51 0.28 14.58
C ILE A 121 -9.03 0.40 14.65
N ARG A 122 -9.71 0.29 13.50
CA ARG A 122 -11.17 0.40 13.42
C ARG A 122 -11.86 -0.67 14.26
N ARG A 123 -11.34 -1.90 14.24
CA ARG A 123 -11.89 -3.03 14.99
C ARG A 123 -11.41 -3.06 16.45
N PHE A 124 -10.18 -2.62 16.72
CA PHE A 124 -9.51 -2.66 18.02
C PHE A 124 -8.79 -1.34 18.33
N PRO A 125 -9.51 -0.30 18.79
CA PRO A 125 -8.93 1.03 19.00
C PRO A 125 -7.77 1.09 20.00
N ASN A 126 -7.72 0.14 20.96
CA ASN A 126 -6.63 0.04 21.94
C ASN A 126 -5.27 -0.27 21.28
N LEU A 127 -5.25 -0.80 20.06
CA LEU A 127 -4.02 -1.07 19.30
C LEU A 127 -3.47 0.14 18.54
N ALA A 128 -4.18 1.27 18.49
CA ALA A 128 -3.76 2.46 17.72
C ALA A 128 -2.35 2.95 18.10
N ARG A 129 -2.00 2.89 19.39
CA ARG A 129 -0.68 3.27 19.89
C ARG A 129 0.48 2.44 19.32
N HIS A 130 0.19 1.25 18.80
CA HIS A 130 1.19 0.34 18.23
C HIS A 130 1.35 0.51 16.72
N GLN A 131 0.44 1.20 16.03
CA GLN A 131 0.49 1.34 14.57
C GLN A 131 1.45 2.45 14.09
N ALA A 132 1.81 3.40 14.98
CA ALA A 132 2.62 4.56 14.63
C ALA A 132 4.14 4.36 14.85
N TYR A 133 4.65 3.13 14.84
CA TYR A 133 6.10 2.92 14.98
C TYR A 133 6.85 3.27 13.68
N PRO A 134 8.10 3.77 13.78
CA PRO A 134 8.91 4.08 12.60
C PRO A 134 9.01 2.89 11.64
N ALA A 135 8.80 3.15 10.36
CA ALA A 135 8.89 2.13 9.31
C ALA A 135 10.26 1.43 9.35
N GLY A 136 10.27 0.12 9.14
CA GLY A 136 11.49 -0.71 9.17
C GLY A 136 12.04 -1.02 10.58
N SER A 137 11.60 -0.31 11.63
CA SER A 137 11.98 -0.64 13.00
C SER A 137 11.53 -2.07 13.40
N THR A 138 12.21 -2.68 14.36
CA THR A 138 11.80 -4.00 14.87
C THR A 138 10.39 -3.98 15.45
N ARG A 139 9.95 -2.84 16.03
CA ARG A 139 8.59 -2.68 16.55
C ARG A 139 7.55 -2.68 15.43
N SER A 140 7.77 -1.92 14.36
CA SER A 140 6.83 -1.88 13.23
C SER A 140 6.77 -3.23 12.51
N ARG A 141 7.91 -3.93 12.35
CA ARG A 141 7.93 -5.28 11.79
C ARG A 141 7.17 -6.30 12.65
N LEU A 142 7.32 -6.25 13.98
CA LEU A 142 6.57 -7.11 14.89
C LEU A 142 5.07 -6.83 14.82
N VAL A 143 4.67 -5.56 14.89
CA VAL A 143 3.26 -5.13 14.81
C VAL A 143 2.64 -5.56 13.50
N LYS A 144 3.36 -5.42 12.38
CA LYS A 144 2.89 -5.90 11.08
C LYS A 144 2.54 -7.39 11.11
N MET A 145 3.45 -8.23 11.61
CA MET A 145 3.19 -9.67 11.71
C MET A 145 2.02 -10.00 12.64
N LEU A 146 1.86 -9.25 13.74
CA LEU A 146 0.75 -9.47 14.66
C LEU A 146 -0.59 -9.05 14.04
N ASN A 147 -0.62 -7.96 13.27
CA ASN A 147 -1.81 -7.55 12.52
C ASN A 147 -2.19 -8.57 11.44
N GLU A 148 -1.21 -9.18 10.76
CA GLU A 148 -1.45 -10.28 9.83
C GLU A 148 -2.16 -11.46 10.55
N CYS A 149 -1.67 -11.87 11.72
CA CYS A 149 -2.35 -12.89 12.55
C CYS A 149 -3.78 -12.49 12.95
N MET A 150 -4.02 -11.20 13.24
CA MET A 150 -5.37 -10.70 13.55
C MET A 150 -6.34 -10.88 12.38
N LEU A 151 -5.87 -10.61 11.16
CA LEU A 151 -6.69 -10.73 9.95
C LEU A 151 -6.94 -12.18 9.57
N GLU A 152 -5.93 -13.03 9.73
CA GLU A 152 -6.06 -14.48 9.53
C GLU A 152 -6.93 -15.14 10.60
N GLY A 153 -7.18 -14.45 11.72
CA GLY A 153 -7.91 -15.01 12.86
C GLY A 153 -7.17 -16.16 13.53
N ARG A 154 -5.83 -16.19 13.42
CA ARG A 154 -5.00 -17.28 13.92
C ARG A 154 -3.69 -16.76 14.50
N PHE A 155 -3.44 -17.09 15.76
CA PHE A 155 -2.20 -16.74 16.44
C PHE A 155 -1.34 -17.97 16.70
N PRO A 156 -0.02 -17.89 16.46
CA PRO A 156 0.90 -18.89 16.98
C PRO A 156 0.82 -18.89 18.52
N ARG A 157 0.20 -19.91 19.12
CA ARG A 157 0.05 -20.03 20.59
C ARG A 157 1.28 -20.65 21.25
N SER A 158 1.56 -20.22 22.46
CA SER A 158 2.55 -20.86 23.33
C SER A 158 1.97 -22.14 23.95
N THR A 159 2.74 -22.83 24.80
CA THR A 159 2.20 -23.94 25.63
C THR A 159 1.03 -23.47 26.49
N ASN A 160 1.03 -22.21 26.91
CA ASN A 160 -0.15 -21.56 27.45
C ASN A 160 -0.97 -21.01 26.27
N GLU A 161 -2.13 -21.62 26.00
CA GLU A 161 -3.05 -21.23 24.91
C GLU A 161 -3.50 -19.77 25.02
N LEU A 162 -3.44 -19.17 26.21
CA LEU A 162 -3.74 -17.75 26.44
C LEU A 162 -2.67 -16.77 25.96
N MET A 163 -1.50 -17.27 25.56
CA MET A 163 -0.35 -16.43 25.27
C MET A 163 0.15 -16.65 23.85
N ILE A 164 0.62 -15.58 23.25
CA ILE A 164 1.27 -15.61 21.95
C ILE A 164 2.64 -16.27 22.09
N ASN A 165 3.00 -17.13 21.15
CA ASN A 165 4.31 -17.78 21.10
C ASN A 165 5.39 -16.77 20.71
N ARG A 166 5.96 -16.09 21.72
CA ARG A 166 7.02 -15.10 21.49
C ARG A 166 8.25 -15.70 20.77
N GLN A 167 8.56 -16.97 21.01
CA GLN A 167 9.68 -17.66 20.34
C GLN A 167 9.46 -17.82 18.82
N TYR A 168 8.21 -17.94 18.38
CA TYR A 168 7.86 -17.92 16.95
C TYR A 168 8.28 -16.60 16.30
N PHE A 169 7.88 -15.46 16.89
CA PHE A 169 8.20 -14.13 16.36
C PHE A 169 9.69 -13.79 16.51
N ALA A 170 10.37 -14.23 17.57
CA ALA A 170 11.81 -14.03 17.74
C ALA A 170 12.59 -14.62 16.56
N ARG A 171 12.25 -15.86 16.16
CA ARG A 171 12.86 -16.53 15.00
C ARG A 171 12.58 -15.78 13.70
N LYS A 172 11.33 -15.37 13.48
CA LYS A 172 10.93 -14.63 12.27
C LYS A 172 11.61 -13.26 12.15
N LEU A 173 11.87 -12.59 13.26
CA LEU A 173 12.54 -11.28 13.30
C LEU A 173 14.07 -11.38 13.40
N ASN A 174 14.65 -12.58 13.39
CA ASN A 174 16.08 -12.84 13.59
C ASN A 174 16.62 -12.22 14.90
N LEU A 175 15.84 -12.33 15.98
CA LEU A 175 16.20 -11.84 17.31
C LEU A 175 16.64 -12.98 18.22
N SER A 176 17.55 -12.68 19.15
CA SER A 176 17.88 -13.59 20.23
C SER A 176 16.67 -13.78 21.17
N ARG A 177 16.69 -14.85 21.97
CA ARG A 177 15.61 -15.16 22.93
C ARG A 177 15.32 -14.02 23.90
N GLY A 178 16.34 -13.26 24.29
CA GLY A 178 16.21 -12.08 25.14
C GLY A 178 15.75 -10.81 24.41
N GLY A 179 15.94 -10.75 23.09
CA GLY A 179 15.67 -9.56 22.27
C GLY A 179 14.20 -9.15 22.20
N LEU A 180 13.27 -10.04 22.60
CA LEU A 180 11.84 -9.70 22.66
C LEU A 180 11.38 -9.11 24.00
N ARG A 181 12.24 -9.07 25.02
CA ARG A 181 11.86 -8.60 26.37
C ARG A 181 11.33 -7.17 26.35
N ASP A 182 11.88 -6.32 25.49
CA ASP A 182 11.52 -4.91 25.35
C ASP A 182 10.17 -4.68 24.65
N TYR A 183 9.60 -5.73 24.04
CA TYR A 183 8.32 -5.68 23.34
C TYR A 183 7.17 -6.32 24.12
N LYS A 184 7.37 -6.63 25.42
CA LYS A 184 6.36 -7.29 26.26
C LYS A 184 5.00 -6.57 26.25
N TYR A 185 5.00 -5.24 26.17
CA TYR A 185 3.77 -4.44 26.18
C TYR A 185 3.02 -4.49 24.84
N ILE A 186 3.73 -4.70 23.73
CA ILE A 186 3.11 -4.94 22.42
C ILE A 186 2.37 -6.27 22.51
N PHE A 187 3.06 -7.35 22.91
CA PHE A 187 2.43 -8.67 23.08
C PHE A 187 1.22 -8.63 24.02
N ALA A 188 1.34 -7.99 25.18
CA ALA A 188 0.24 -7.88 26.13
C ALA A 188 -1.03 -7.28 25.50
N SER A 189 -0.88 -6.22 24.71
CA SER A 189 -2.03 -5.53 24.08
C SER A 189 -2.73 -6.40 23.02
N TYR A 190 -2.00 -7.27 22.33
CA TYR A 190 -2.60 -8.25 21.41
C TYR A 190 -3.13 -9.48 22.16
N GLU A 191 -2.45 -9.91 23.23
CA GLU A 191 -2.87 -11.02 24.08
C GLU A 191 -4.25 -10.76 24.71
N GLU A 192 -4.56 -9.51 25.06
CA GLU A 192 -5.89 -9.06 25.53
C GLU A 192 -7.02 -9.32 24.51
N LEU A 193 -6.71 -9.39 23.22
CA LEU A 193 -7.68 -9.52 22.13
C LEU A 193 -7.79 -10.95 21.59
N LEU A 194 -7.03 -11.89 22.15
CA LEU A 194 -6.94 -13.23 21.60
C LEU A 194 -8.25 -14.00 21.62
N GLU A 195 -9.07 -13.83 22.67
CA GLU A 195 -10.38 -14.51 22.73
C GLU A 195 -11.39 -13.92 21.74
N ASP A 196 -11.27 -12.64 21.39
CA ASP A 196 -12.17 -11.99 20.43
C ASP A 196 -11.85 -12.37 18.97
N VAL A 197 -10.58 -12.75 18.72
CA VAL A 197 -10.06 -13.00 17.37
C VAL A 197 -9.96 -14.49 17.07
N GLU A 198 -9.49 -15.27 18.02
CA GLU A 198 -9.32 -16.72 17.92
C GLU A 198 -9.71 -17.35 19.27
N PRO A 199 -11.03 -17.54 19.50
CA PRO A 199 -11.53 -18.11 20.75
C PRO A 199 -10.89 -19.45 21.04
N ARG A 200 -10.61 -19.76 22.31
CA ARG A 200 -9.99 -21.06 22.66
C ARG A 200 -10.75 -22.28 22.16
N GLN A 201 -12.07 -22.16 22.03
CA GLN A 201 -12.95 -23.23 21.58
C GLN A 201 -12.69 -23.62 20.11
N THR A 202 -12.12 -22.72 19.31
CA THR A 202 -11.77 -22.96 17.90
C THR A 202 -10.37 -23.53 17.73
N LEU A 203 -9.57 -23.62 18.80
CA LEU A 203 -8.25 -24.22 18.74
C LEU A 203 -8.39 -25.73 18.52
N VAL A 204 -7.89 -26.21 17.39
CA VAL A 204 -7.79 -27.64 17.11
C VAL A 204 -6.83 -28.24 18.12
N ARG A 205 -7.37 -28.87 19.16
CA ARG A 205 -6.54 -29.63 20.09
C ARG A 205 -5.95 -30.81 19.34
N PRO A 206 -4.63 -31.04 19.41
CA PRO A 206 -4.12 -32.33 19.00
C PRO A 206 -4.83 -33.39 19.85
N MET A 207 -5.59 -34.28 19.20
CA MET A 207 -6.18 -35.41 19.89
C MET A 207 -5.03 -36.16 20.56
N PHE A 208 -5.12 -36.35 21.87
CA PHE A 208 -4.14 -37.09 22.64
C PHE A 208 -3.88 -38.44 21.94
N GLY A 209 -2.66 -38.65 21.44
CA GLY A 209 -2.23 -39.91 20.82
C GLY A 209 -1.58 -39.81 19.42
N ALA A 210 -1.61 -38.66 18.74
CA ALA A 210 -0.91 -38.50 17.46
C ALA A 210 0.51 -37.94 17.69
N ASN A 211 1.51 -38.83 17.80
CA ASN A 211 2.89 -38.51 17.44
C ASN A 211 3.12 -38.92 15.98
N PRO A 212 3.92 -38.17 15.19
CA PRO A 212 4.50 -38.70 13.96
C PRO A 212 5.46 -39.87 14.24
#